data_AF-A0A3E0INI0-F1
#
_entry.id   AF-A0A3E0INI0-F1
#
_cell.length_a   1.000
_cell.length_b   1.000
_cell.length_c   1.000
_cell.angle_alpha   90.00
_cell.angle_beta   90.00
_cell.angle_gamma   90.00
#
_symmetry.space_group_name_H-M   'P 1'
#
loop_
_entity.id
_entity.type
_entity.pdbx_description
1 polymer ?
#
loop_
_entity_poly.entity_id
_entity_poly.type
_entity_poly.pdbx_seq_one_letter_code
_entity_poly.pdbx_strand_id
1 'polypeptide(L)' 'QIEFYGNLKELAQLDDRFVRCHNSFVLNRHNISHVDSKERIAYFKNDEYCYVSVRNLKKI' A
#
# COMPACT_ATOMS: atom_id res chain seq x y z
N GLN A 1 -2.82 15.50 -7.03
CA GLN A 1 -2.87 15.17 -5.59
C GLN A 1 -4.23 15.57 -5.05
N ILE A 2 -4.89 14.69 -4.29
CA ILE A 2 -6.17 14.96 -3.63
C ILE A 2 -5.94 14.72 -2.14
N GLU A 3 -6.31 15.68 -1.31
CA GLU A 3 -6.18 15.60 0.15
C GLU A 3 -7.57 15.60 0.78
N PHE A 4 -7.78 14.77 1.80
CA PHE A 4 -9.08 14.62 2.46
C PHE A 4 -8.91 14.20 3.93
N TYR A 5 -9.95 14.45 4.72
CA TYR A 5 -10.03 13.98 6.11
C TYR A 5 -10.47 12.52 6.17
N GLY A 6 -9.70 11.69 6.85
CA GLY A 6 -10.02 10.28 7.06
C GLY A 6 -8.88 9.57 7.78
N ASN A 7 -9.08 8.29 8.12
CA ASN A 7 -8.02 7.48 8.71
C ASN A 7 -7.69 6.25 7.84
N LEU A 8 -6.42 5.85 7.89
CA LEU A 8 -5.91 4.72 7.10
C LEU A 8 -6.53 3.37 7.51
N LYS A 9 -7.02 3.24 8.74
CA LYS A 9 -7.57 1.98 9.23
C LYS A 9 -8.92 1.69 8.57
N GLU A 10 -9.79 2.70 8.49
CA GLU A 10 -11.08 2.62 7.81
C GLU A 10 -10.90 2.35 6.32
N LEU A 11 -9.97 3.05 5.65
CA LEU A 11 -9.68 2.81 4.23
C LEU A 11 -9.27 1.37 3.93
N ALA A 12 -8.46 0.76 4.79
CA ALA A 12 -8.05 -0.64 4.65
C ALA A 12 -9.17 -1.65 4.94
N GLN A 13 -10.30 -1.22 5.51
CA GLN A 13 -11.46 -2.06 5.81
C GLN A 13 -12.59 -1.91 4.79
N LEU A 14 -12.48 -0.94 3.86
CA LEU A 14 -13.51 -0.71 2.85
C LEU A 14 -13.66 -1.88 1.87
N ASP A 15 -12.55 -2.53 1.53
CA ASP A 15 -12.49 -3.59 0.53
C ASP A 15 -11.19 -4.38 0.72
N ASP A 16 -11.22 -5.69 0.48
CA ASP A 16 -10.06 -6.58 0.61
C ASP A 16 -8.89 -6.22 -0.32
N ARG A 17 -9.15 -5.44 -1.38
CA ARG A 17 -8.11 -4.89 -2.26
C ARG A 17 -7.24 -3.85 -1.57
N PHE A 18 -7.73 -3.21 -0.51
CA PHE A 18 -6.97 -2.21 0.24
C PHE A 18 -6.15 -2.86 1.33
N VAL A 19 -4.83 -2.83 1.18
CA VAL A 19 -3.92 -3.44 2.15
C VAL A 19 -3.12 -2.36 2.85
N ARG A 20 -3.12 -2.42 4.18
CA ARG A 20 -2.24 -1.60 5.01
C ARG A 20 -0.83 -2.19 5.01
N CYS A 21 0.00 -1.73 4.07
CA CYS A 21 1.38 -2.16 3.89
C CYS A 21 2.36 -1.51 4.89
N HIS A 22 2.02 -0.33 5.40
CA HIS A 22 2.85 0.44 6.34
C HIS A 22 1.95 1.18 7.34
N ASN A 23 2.53 1.71 8.42
CA ASN A 23 1.77 2.52 9.37
C ASN A 23 1.19 3.78 8.71
N SER A 24 1.92 4.33 7.73
CA SER A 24 1.57 5.56 7.01
C SER A 24 0.95 5.33 5.62
N PHE A 25 0.80 4.08 5.18
CA PHE A 25 0.36 3.79 3.82
C PHE A 25 -0.70 2.69 3.76
N VAL A 26 -1.69 2.92 2.91
CA VAL A 26 -2.65 1.92 2.44
C VAL A 26 -2.56 1.92 0.93
N LEU A 27 -2.42 0.75 0.34
CA LEU A 27 -2.30 0.58 -1.11
C LEU A 27 -3.46 -0.22 -1.66
N ASN A 28 -3.72 -0.07 -2.96
CA ASN A 28 -4.67 -0.88 -3.70
C ASN A 28 -3.91 -1.99 -4.45
N ARG A 29 -4.16 -3.25 -4.10
CA ARG A 29 -3.49 -4.42 -4.71
C ARG A 29 -3.66 -4.49 -6.23
N HIS A 30 -4.80 -4.06 -6.76
CA HIS A 30 -5.06 -4.10 -8.21
C HIS A 30 -4.18 -3.13 -9.02
N ASN A 31 -3.59 -2.14 -8.34
CA ASN A 31 -2.73 -1.13 -8.97
C ASN A 31 -1.24 -1.40 -8.78
N ILE A 32 -0.87 -2.46 -8.05
CA ILE A 32 0.52 -2.88 -7.92
C ILE A 32 0.99 -3.44 -9.26
N SER A 33 2.18 -3.00 -9.68
CA SER A 33 2.91 -3.55 -10.81
C SER A 33 3.83 -4.69 -10.34
N HIS A 34 4.70 -4.41 -9.38
CA HIS A 34 5.57 -5.41 -8.73
C HIS A 34 6.00 -4.93 -7.33
N VAL A 35 6.50 -5.87 -6.53
CA VAL A 35 7.01 -5.59 -5.18
C VAL A 35 8.45 -6.08 -5.07
N ASP A 36 9.36 -5.18 -4.77
CA ASP A 36 10.72 -5.54 -4.38
C ASP A 36 10.74 -5.87 -2.88
N SER A 37 10.85 -7.16 -2.58
CA SER A 37 10.88 -7.66 -1.21
C SER A 37 12.20 -7.40 -0.48
N LYS A 38 13.29 -7.19 -1.22
CA LYS A 38 14.62 -6.92 -0.67
C LYS A 38 14.69 -5.49 -0.15
N GLU A 39 14.29 -4.54 -1.00
CA GLU A 39 14.26 -3.12 -0.67
C GLU A 39 12.97 -2.70 0.07
N ARG A 40 11.96 -3.58 0.09
CA ARG A 40 10.63 -3.38 0.69
C ARG A 40 9.90 -2.20 0.05
N ILE A 41 9.86 -2.20 -1.28
CA ILE A 41 9.23 -1.17 -2.09
C ILE A 41 8.14 -1.82 -2.94
N ALA A 42 6.93 -1.26 -2.89
CA ALA A 42 5.86 -1.62 -3.80
C ALA A 42 5.77 -0.56 -4.90
N TYR A 43 5.87 -1.00 -6.15
CA TYR A 43 5.76 -0.16 -7.35
C TYR A 43 4.37 -0.28 -7.95
N PHE A 44 3.82 0.83 -8.41
CA PHE A 44 2.49 0.93 -8.99
C PHE A 44 2.54 1.05 -10.51
N LYS A 45 1.39 0.86 -11.17
CA LYS A 45 1.28 0.96 -12.65
C LYS A 45 1.55 2.36 -13.22
N ASN A 46 1.52 3.38 -12.38
CA ASN A 46 1.78 4.78 -12.72
C ASN A 46 3.22 5.22 -12.38
N ASP A 47 4.14 4.27 -12.24
CA ASP A 47 5.56 4.49 -11.89
C ASP A 47 5.82 5.12 -10.51
N GLU A 48 4.76 5.32 -9.70
CA GLU A 48 4.91 5.69 -8.30
C GLU A 48 5.31 4.47 -7.45
N TYR A 49 5.84 4.75 -6.26
CA TYR A 49 6.23 3.71 -5.32
C TYR A 49 5.91 4.09 -3.89
N CYS A 50 5.83 3.08 -3.01
CA CYS A 50 5.74 3.29 -1.57
C CYS A 50 6.55 2.25 -0.80
N TYR A 51 6.92 2.60 0.43
CA TYR A 51 7.62 1.68 1.32
C TYR A 51 6.67 0.74 2.04
N VAL A 52 7.13 -0.48 2.24
CA VAL A 52 6.41 -1.54 2.94
C VAL A 52 7.13 -1.87 4.24
N SER A 53 6.36 -2.01 5.33
CA SER A 53 6.94 -2.46 6.60
C SER A 53 7.34 -3.93 6.55
N VAL A 54 8.42 -4.29 7.25
CA VAL A 54 8.92 -5.68 7.36
C VAL A 54 7.80 -6.66 7.74
N ARG A 55 6.92 -6.27 8.67
CA ARG A 55 5.84 -7.12 9.18
C ARG A 55 4.71 -7.35 8.17
N ASN A 56 4.47 -6.38 7.29
CA ASN A 56 3.37 -6.44 6.33
C ASN A 56 3.82 -6.83 4.93
N LEU A 57 5.13 -7.00 4.70
CA LEU A 57 5.65 -7.47 3.41
C LEU A 57 5.03 -8.80 2.97
N LYS A 58 4.79 -9.71 3.93
CA LYS A 58 4.13 -11.00 3.68
C LYS A 58 2.63 -10.92 3.40
N LYS A 59 2.01 -9.75 3.56
CA LYS A 59 0.55 -9.54 3.41
C LYS A 59 0.18 -8.96 2.05
N ILE A 60 1.16 -8.43 1.31
CA ILE A 60 1.01 -7.91 -0.05
C ILE A 60 1.20 -9.07 -1.02
#